data_AF-A0A8S2G7S5-F1
#
_entry.id   AF-A0A8S2G7S5-F1
#
_cell.length_a   1.000
_cell.length_b   1.000
_cell.length_c   1.000
_cell.angle_alpha   90.00
_cell.angle_beta   90.00
_cell.angle_gamma   90.00
#
_symmetry.space_group_name_H-M   'P 1'
#
loop_
_entity.id
_entity.type
_entity.pdbx_description
1 polymer ?
#
loop_
_entity_poly.entity_id
_entity_poly.type
_entity_poly.pdbx_seq_one_letter_code
_entity_poly.pdbx_strand_id
1 'polypeptide(L)'
;MYGYIKEPMTECGYQYGFYSYVDHCSSALLLFNTSATNPNENLKKGVYLGAGDATVSLVSLGYMCAGPWKQKGSELNPQSVKTIIREYIHKTTTFDILTTKLEDSLRGGPYAVTHVELLGNRDFLEDMLIIVSEPIPGTHPTNLKVNDNNVKEDRIYSNIKELSKEIMKADGYKIS
;
A
#
# COMPACT_ATOMS: atom_id res chain seq x y z
N MET A 1 -1.87 3.06 -7.55
CA MET A 1 -1.76 1.61 -7.74
C MET A 1 -0.76 1.09 -6.72
N TYR A 2 -1.07 0.10 -5.91
CA TYR A 2 -0.13 -0.44 -4.91
C TYR A 2 -0.45 -1.89 -4.54
N GLY A 3 0.55 -2.61 -4.03
CA GLY A 3 0.38 -3.92 -3.44
C GLY A 3 -0.32 -3.84 -2.10
N TYR A 4 -1.24 -4.76 -1.84
CA TYR A 4 -1.92 -4.87 -0.57
C TYR A 4 -1.72 -6.27 0.00
N ILE A 5 -1.06 -6.30 1.17
CA ILE A 5 -0.85 -7.49 1.95
C ILE A 5 -1.71 -7.40 3.21
N LYS A 6 -2.57 -8.41 3.39
CA LYS A 6 -3.56 -8.43 4.47
C LYS A 6 -2.91 -8.80 5.80
N GLU A 7 -1.88 -9.66 5.75
CA GLU A 7 -1.12 -10.05 6.92
C GLU A 7 -0.32 -8.84 7.46
N PRO A 8 -0.19 -8.71 8.80
CA PRO A 8 0.57 -7.63 9.42
C PRO A 8 2.07 -7.89 9.23
N MET A 9 2.59 -7.49 8.08
CA MET A 9 4.00 -7.63 7.71
C MET A 9 4.68 -6.32 7.34
N THR A 10 3.94 -5.21 7.38
CA THR A 10 4.47 -3.88 7.08
C THR A 10 4.82 -3.15 8.35
N GLU A 11 6.00 -2.53 8.39
CA GLU A 11 6.40 -1.68 9.50
C GLU A 11 5.53 -0.41 9.57
N CYS A 12 4.89 -0.19 10.72
CA CYS A 12 3.96 0.91 10.95
C CYS A 12 4.37 1.81 12.13
N GLY A 13 5.36 1.40 12.92
CA GLY A 13 5.82 2.18 14.06
C GLY A 13 6.81 1.41 14.93
N TYR A 14 7.32 2.08 15.96
CA TYR A 14 8.32 1.52 16.86
C TYR A 14 7.98 1.80 18.30
N GLN A 15 8.34 0.87 19.18
CA GLN A 15 8.32 1.08 20.61
C GLN A 15 9.69 1.56 21.09
N TYR A 16 9.69 2.70 21.77
CA TYR A 16 10.86 3.28 22.40
C TYR A 16 10.81 3.09 23.92
N GLY A 17 11.97 2.92 24.53
CA GLY A 17 12.18 2.98 25.98
C GLY A 17 12.95 4.23 26.38
N PHE A 18 12.73 4.70 27.60
CA PHE A 18 13.48 5.81 28.19
C PHE A 18 14.63 5.26 29.02
N TYR A 19 15.85 5.70 28.71
CA TYR A 19 17.04 5.41 29.50
C TYR A 19 17.59 6.71 30.08
N SER A 20 17.60 6.81 31.41
CA SER A 20 18.31 7.85 32.14
C SER A 20 19.75 7.39 32.39
N TYR A 21 20.72 8.17 31.92
CA TYR A 21 22.12 7.94 32.29
C TYR A 21 22.37 8.59 33.65
N VAL A 22 22.85 7.82 34.61
CA VAL A 22 23.19 8.32 35.96
C VAL A 22 24.59 8.92 35.91
N ASP A 23 24.78 10.01 35.17
CA ASP A 23 25.90 10.91 35.46
C ASP A 23 25.71 12.31 34.83
N HIS A 24 25.48 13.29 35.71
CA HIS A 24 25.71 14.74 35.62
C HIS A 24 25.19 15.55 34.41
N CYS A 25 24.58 14.94 33.40
CA CYS A 25 23.87 15.63 32.33
C CYS A 25 22.56 14.88 32.02
N SER A 26 21.44 15.39 32.51
CA SER A 26 20.12 14.75 32.47
C SER A 26 19.48 14.79 31.07
N SER A 27 20.11 14.16 30.08
CA SER A 27 19.51 13.92 28.76
C SER A 27 18.93 12.51 28.74
N ALA A 28 17.61 12.39 28.69
CA ALA A 28 16.95 11.11 28.48
C ALA A 28 17.18 10.66 27.03
N LEU A 29 17.73 9.45 26.86
CA LEU A 29 17.88 8.84 25.54
C LEU A 29 16.66 7.98 25.23
N LEU A 30 16.07 8.19 24.05
CA LEU A 30 15.09 7.29 23.47
C LEU A 30 15.83 6.19 22.71
N LEU A 31 15.67 4.95 23.18
CA LEU A 31 16.26 3.78 22.54
C LEU A 31 15.15 2.84 22.06
N PHE A 32 15.37 2.17 20.92
CA PHE A 32 14.47 1.13 20.45
C PHE A 32 14.38 0.01 21.47
N ASN A 33 13.16 -0.32 21.90
CA ASN A 33 12.94 -1.41 22.82
C ASN A 33 12.78 -2.73 22.06
N THR A 34 13.90 -3.35 21.68
CA THR A 34 13.91 -4.62 20.94
C THR A 34 13.39 -5.81 21.74
N SER A 35 13.25 -5.67 23.06
CA SER A 35 12.70 -6.69 23.95
C SER A 35 11.17 -6.67 23.98
N ALA A 36 10.53 -5.59 23.53
CA ALA A 36 9.08 -5.49 23.50
C ALA A 36 8.51 -6.39 22.39
N THR A 37 7.61 -7.30 22.76
CA THR A 37 6.89 -8.18 21.82
C THR A 37 5.51 -8.46 22.40
N ASN A 38 4.48 -8.20 21.61
CA ASN A 38 3.08 -8.46 21.96
C ASN A 38 2.32 -8.88 20.70
N PRO A 39 2.02 -10.18 20.53
CA PRO A 39 1.31 -10.69 19.35
C PRO A 39 -0.08 -10.08 19.15
N ASN A 40 -0.79 -9.73 20.23
CA ASN A 40 -2.14 -9.16 20.13
C ASN A 40 -2.14 -7.74 19.56
N GLU A 41 -1.00 -7.05 19.62
CA GLU A 41 -0.80 -5.70 19.08
C GLU A 41 0.04 -5.70 17.80
N ASN A 42 0.32 -6.88 17.22
CA ASN A 42 1.25 -7.04 16.10
C ASN A 42 2.64 -6.43 16.37
N LEU A 43 3.06 -6.39 17.64
CA LEU A 43 4.34 -5.86 18.06
C LEU A 43 5.36 -6.99 18.12
N LYS A 44 6.45 -6.88 17.36
CA LYS A 44 7.52 -7.86 17.32
C LYS A 44 8.88 -7.17 17.42
N LYS A 45 9.64 -7.51 18.46
CA LYS A 45 10.98 -6.95 18.70
C LYS A 45 11.03 -5.41 18.63
N GLY A 46 10.04 -4.74 19.21
CA GLY A 46 9.95 -3.28 19.23
C GLY A 46 9.38 -2.65 17.96
N VAL A 47 8.93 -3.44 16.99
CA VAL A 47 8.34 -2.96 15.73
C VAL A 47 6.85 -3.29 15.69
N TYR A 48 6.01 -2.28 15.51
CA TYR A 48 4.59 -2.47 15.23
C TYR A 48 4.40 -2.82 13.76
N LEU A 49 3.73 -3.94 13.50
CA LEU A 49 3.42 -4.41 12.17
C LEU A 49 1.95 -4.18 11.84
N GLY A 50 1.67 -3.85 10.59
CA GLY A 50 0.31 -3.65 10.08
C GLY A 50 0.19 -3.94 8.60
N ALA A 51 -0.96 -3.56 8.05
CA ALA A 51 -1.26 -3.71 6.63
C ALA A 51 -0.48 -2.71 5.78
N GLY A 52 -0.14 -3.12 4.55
CA GLY A 52 0.65 -2.34 3.60
C GLY A 52 1.27 -3.24 2.54
N ASP A 53 2.44 -2.88 2.02
CA ASP A 53 3.16 -3.62 0.99
C ASP A 53 4.49 -4.24 1.49
N ALA A 54 4.58 -4.53 2.80
CA ALA A 54 5.78 -4.98 3.50
C ALA A 54 6.89 -3.92 3.62
N THR A 55 6.68 -2.68 3.18
CA THR A 55 7.59 -1.55 3.44
C THR A 55 6.83 -0.28 3.80
N VAL A 56 5.81 0.07 3.03
CA VAL A 56 5.01 1.29 3.17
C VAL A 56 3.63 0.93 3.73
N SER A 57 3.26 1.58 4.84
CA SER A 57 1.98 1.33 5.51
C SER A 57 0.79 1.67 4.62
N LEU A 58 -0.33 0.96 4.83
CA LEU A 58 -1.56 1.15 4.05
C LEU A 58 -2.05 2.62 4.05
N VAL A 59 -1.94 3.30 5.20
CA VAL A 59 -2.29 4.72 5.32
C VAL A 59 -1.43 5.56 4.38
N SER A 60 -0.11 5.35 4.37
CA SER A 60 0.79 6.08 3.49
C SER A 60 0.56 5.75 2.00
N LEU A 61 0.14 4.53 1.67
CA LEU A 61 -0.13 4.11 0.29
C LEU A 61 -1.40 4.74 -0.30
N GLY A 62 -2.45 4.91 0.51
CA GLY A 62 -3.77 5.17 -0.03
C GLY A 62 -4.56 6.32 0.59
N TYR A 63 -4.11 6.94 1.68
CA TYR A 63 -4.89 7.98 2.38
C TYR A 63 -5.32 9.11 1.45
N MET A 64 -4.35 9.72 0.78
CA MET A 64 -4.58 10.86 -0.12
C MET A 64 -5.52 10.48 -1.26
N CYS A 65 -5.31 9.30 -1.83
CA CYS A 65 -6.05 8.79 -2.98
C CYS A 65 -7.49 8.43 -2.64
N ALA A 66 -7.77 7.92 -1.44
CA ALA A 66 -9.09 7.48 -1.00
C ALA A 66 -9.91 8.61 -0.35
N GLY A 67 -9.26 9.66 0.14
CA GLY A 67 -9.91 10.78 0.81
C GLY A 67 -9.60 12.12 0.16
N PRO A 68 -8.61 12.88 0.64
CA PRO A 68 -8.44 14.29 0.32
C PRO A 68 -8.43 14.64 -1.17
N TRP A 69 -7.85 13.83 -2.05
CA TRP A 69 -7.85 14.11 -3.50
C TRP A 69 -9.20 13.87 -4.19
N LYS A 70 -10.08 13.03 -3.61
CA LYS A 70 -11.42 12.77 -4.14
C LYS A 70 -12.47 13.73 -3.62
N GLN A 71 -12.17 14.54 -2.61
CA GLN A 71 -13.12 15.48 -2.04
C GLN A 71 -13.43 16.63 -3.02
N LYS A 72 -14.71 16.94 -3.17
CA LYS A 72 -15.17 18.06 -3.99
C LYS A 72 -14.65 19.38 -3.42
N GLY A 73 -14.00 20.19 -4.27
CA GLY A 73 -13.42 21.46 -3.86
C GLY A 73 -12.16 21.33 -2.98
N SER A 74 -11.51 20.15 -3.00
CA SER A 74 -10.24 19.94 -2.32
C SER A 74 -9.15 20.86 -2.88
N GLU A 75 -8.48 21.60 -2.00
CA GLU A 75 -7.28 22.38 -2.34
C GLU A 75 -6.10 21.47 -2.73
N LEU A 76 -6.15 20.19 -2.34
CA LEU A 76 -5.14 19.19 -2.65
C LEU A 76 -5.34 18.55 -4.03
N ASN A 77 -6.52 18.76 -4.65
CA ASN A 77 -6.81 18.42 -6.04
C ASN A 77 -7.71 19.50 -6.68
N PRO A 78 -7.18 20.72 -6.93
CA PRO A 78 -8.00 21.85 -7.36
C PRO A 78 -8.73 21.63 -8.69
N GLN A 79 -8.13 20.83 -9.58
CA GLN A 79 -8.69 20.51 -10.90
C GLN A 79 -9.63 19.31 -10.86
N SER A 80 -9.91 18.73 -9.68
CA SER A 80 -10.77 17.56 -9.52
C SER A 80 -10.39 16.41 -10.46
N VAL A 81 -9.08 16.20 -10.65
CA VAL A 81 -8.56 15.14 -11.52
C VAL A 81 -9.09 13.79 -11.01
N LYS A 82 -9.65 12.97 -11.91
CA LYS A 82 -10.16 11.64 -11.56
C LYS A 82 -9.04 10.82 -10.94
N THR A 83 -9.22 10.46 -9.67
CA THR A 83 -8.27 9.62 -8.92
C THR A 83 -8.84 8.22 -8.82
N ILE A 84 -8.09 7.22 -9.27
CA ILE A 84 -8.49 5.80 -9.28
C ILE A 84 -7.51 5.00 -8.42
N ILE A 85 -8.04 4.12 -7.57
CA ILE A 85 -7.24 3.25 -6.71
C ILE A 85 -7.28 1.83 -7.27
N ARG A 86 -6.11 1.24 -7.46
CA ARG A 86 -5.94 -0.16 -7.85
C ARG A 86 -5.06 -0.84 -6.82
N GLU A 87 -5.67 -1.72 -6.05
CA GLU A 87 -4.99 -2.62 -5.13
C GLU A 87 -4.76 -3.97 -5.81
N TYR A 88 -3.61 -4.59 -5.50
CA TYR A 88 -3.24 -5.92 -5.96
C TYR A 88 -3.04 -6.79 -4.72
N ILE A 89 -3.79 -7.89 -4.63
CA ILE A 89 -3.69 -8.80 -3.47
C ILE A 89 -2.43 -9.64 -3.59
N HIS A 90 -1.70 -9.74 -2.49
CA HIS A 90 -0.57 -10.65 -2.39
C HIS A 90 -1.00 -12.10 -2.58
N LYS A 91 -0.43 -12.77 -3.58
CA LYS A 91 -0.54 -14.21 -3.73
C LYS A 91 0.86 -14.76 -3.96
N THR A 92 1.44 -15.36 -2.93
CA THR A 92 2.70 -16.08 -3.09
C THR A 92 2.43 -17.44 -3.68
N THR A 93 3.20 -17.82 -4.70
CA THR A 93 3.33 -19.23 -5.05
C THR A 93 4.17 -19.89 -3.98
N THR A 94 3.61 -20.81 -3.19
CA THR A 94 4.41 -21.64 -2.30
C THR A 94 5.37 -22.44 -3.17
N PHE A 95 6.68 -22.26 -2.99
CA PHE A 95 7.69 -22.97 -3.76
C PHE A 95 7.59 -24.48 -3.49
N ASP A 96 6.93 -25.18 -4.40
CA ASP A 96 6.98 -26.62 -4.51
C ASP A 96 8.01 -26.99 -5.57
N ILE A 97 9.12 -27.58 -5.12
CA ILE A 97 10.23 -28.09 -5.92
C ILE A 97 9.83 -29.01 -7.08
N LEU A 98 8.63 -29.63 -7.03
CA LEU A 98 8.14 -30.55 -8.06
C LEU A 98 7.21 -29.88 -9.08
N THR A 99 6.54 -28.79 -8.73
CA THR A 99 5.48 -28.17 -9.56
C THR A 99 5.74 -26.71 -9.91
N THR A 100 6.66 -26.04 -9.22
CA THR A 100 7.00 -24.64 -9.44
C THR A 100 8.09 -24.54 -10.49
N LYS A 101 7.75 -23.97 -11.65
CA LYS A 101 8.79 -23.63 -12.63
C LYS A 101 9.69 -22.56 -12.04
N LEU A 102 10.97 -22.56 -12.42
CA LEU A 102 11.94 -21.58 -11.91
C LEU A 102 11.47 -20.12 -12.11
N GLU A 103 10.72 -19.86 -13.20
CA GLU A 103 10.08 -18.58 -13.51
C GLU A 103 9.01 -18.16 -12.50
N ASP A 104 8.29 -19.11 -11.89
CA ASP A 104 7.24 -18.87 -10.90
C ASP A 104 7.80 -18.72 -9.47
N SER A 105 9.10 -18.98 -9.29
CA SER A 105 9.81 -18.92 -7.99
C SER A 105 10.62 -17.64 -7.79
N LEU A 106 10.88 -16.86 -8.84
CA LEU A 106 11.65 -15.63 -8.71
C LEU A 106 10.81 -14.57 -7.99
N ARG A 107 11.33 -14.03 -6.88
CA ARG A 107 10.73 -12.87 -6.17
C ARG A 107 9.25 -13.07 -5.78
N GLY A 108 8.95 -14.18 -5.10
CA GLY A 108 7.61 -14.46 -4.57
C GLY A 108 6.57 -14.92 -5.60
N GLY A 109 6.94 -14.95 -6.89
CA GLY A 109 6.09 -15.37 -8.00
C GLY A 109 5.36 -14.23 -8.71
N PRO A 110 4.65 -14.52 -9.80
CA PRO A 110 4.07 -13.51 -10.70
C PRO A 110 2.94 -12.67 -10.08
N TYR A 111 2.46 -13.06 -8.89
CA TYR A 111 1.40 -12.36 -8.15
C TYR A 111 1.88 -11.84 -6.79
N ALA A 112 3.19 -11.80 -6.56
CA ALA A 112 3.77 -11.12 -5.42
C ALA A 112 3.53 -9.60 -5.51
N VAL A 113 3.41 -8.94 -4.36
CA VAL A 113 3.03 -7.52 -4.28
C VAL A 113 3.75 -6.77 -3.16
N THR A 114 4.82 -7.36 -2.60
CA THR A 114 5.67 -6.56 -1.71
C THR A 114 6.23 -5.37 -2.49
N HIS A 115 6.68 -4.35 -1.77
CA HIS A 115 7.01 -3.03 -2.32
C HIS A 115 7.80 -3.07 -3.64
N VAL A 116 8.83 -3.93 -3.72
CA VAL A 116 9.65 -4.08 -4.92
C VAL A 116 9.11 -5.16 -5.87
N GLU A 117 8.50 -6.23 -5.35
CA GLU A 117 7.98 -7.33 -6.17
C GLU A 117 6.78 -6.92 -7.03
N LEU A 118 6.04 -5.88 -6.62
CA LEU A 118 4.93 -5.32 -7.39
C LEU A 118 5.33 -4.95 -8.83
N LEU A 119 6.59 -4.55 -9.06
CA LEU A 119 7.09 -4.21 -10.40
C LEU A 119 7.15 -5.42 -11.35
N GLY A 120 7.22 -6.64 -10.81
CA GLY A 120 7.14 -7.88 -11.57
C GLY A 120 5.75 -8.52 -11.55
N ASN A 121 4.78 -7.89 -10.90
CA ASN A 121 3.43 -8.44 -10.79
C ASN A 121 2.70 -8.38 -12.14
N ARG A 122 2.14 -9.52 -12.56
CA ARG A 122 1.50 -9.67 -13.86
C ARG A 122 0.31 -8.73 -14.05
N ASP A 123 -0.60 -8.72 -13.09
CA ASP A 123 -1.83 -7.92 -13.15
C ASP A 123 -1.50 -6.43 -13.11
N PHE A 124 -0.47 -6.03 -12.34
CA PHE A 124 0.01 -4.66 -12.30
C PHE A 124 0.57 -4.20 -13.64
N LEU A 125 1.41 -5.04 -14.26
CA LEU A 125 2.01 -4.73 -15.56
C LEU A 125 0.93 -4.67 -16.65
N GLU A 126 -0.06 -5.55 -16.61
CA GLU A 126 -1.20 -5.52 -17.54
C GLU A 126 -2.00 -4.22 -17.40
N ASP A 127 -2.41 -3.86 -16.18
CA ASP A 127 -3.12 -2.61 -15.91
C ASP A 127 -2.28 -1.39 -16.37
N MET A 128 -0.97 -1.38 -16.10
CA MET A 128 -0.06 -0.30 -16.51
C MET A 128 0.05 -0.17 -18.02
N LEU A 129 0.22 -1.30 -18.73
CA LEU A 129 0.28 -1.34 -20.19
C LEU A 129 -1.02 -0.84 -20.81
N ILE A 130 -2.18 -1.23 -20.26
CA ILE A 130 -3.47 -0.70 -20.71
C ILE A 130 -3.50 0.82 -20.55
N ILE A 131 -3.19 1.34 -19.36
CA ILE A 131 -3.22 2.78 -19.06
C ILE A 131 -2.33 3.60 -20.01
N VAL A 132 -1.10 3.13 -20.28
CA VAL A 132 -0.15 3.89 -21.13
C VAL A 132 -0.38 3.71 -22.62
N SER A 133 -1.07 2.64 -23.03
CA SER A 133 -1.39 2.36 -24.44
C SER A 133 -2.80 2.77 -24.83
N GLU A 134 -3.62 3.29 -23.90
CA GLU A 134 -4.95 3.81 -24.24
C GLU A 134 -4.83 4.83 -25.38
N PRO A 135 -5.51 4.60 -26.52
CA PRO A 135 -5.47 5.53 -27.63
C PRO A 135 -6.10 6.85 -27.19
N ILE A 136 -5.45 7.96 -27.54
CA ILE A 136 -6.10 9.27 -27.39
C ILE A 136 -7.36 9.24 -28.27
N PRO A 137 -8.55 9.53 -27.72
CA PRO A 137 -9.79 9.50 -28.48
C PRO A 137 -9.66 10.30 -29.79
N GLY A 138 -9.86 9.62 -30.93
CA GLY A 138 -9.82 10.23 -32.26
C GLY A 138 -8.47 10.22 -32.99
N THR A 139 -7.40 9.62 -32.44
CA THR A 139 -6.06 9.69 -33.07
C THR A 139 -5.57 8.41 -33.74
N HIS A 140 -6.09 7.22 -33.40
CA HIS A 140 -5.91 5.99 -34.20
C HIS A 140 -6.88 4.88 -33.75
N PRO A 141 -7.51 4.12 -34.68
CA PRO A 141 -8.23 2.90 -34.31
C PRO A 141 -7.23 1.81 -33.94
N THR A 142 -7.11 1.48 -32.65
CA THR A 142 -6.37 0.30 -32.21
C THR A 142 -7.29 -0.91 -32.22
N ASN A 143 -6.86 -1.99 -32.87
CA ASN A 143 -7.53 -3.31 -32.83
C ASN A 143 -7.36 -4.04 -31.48
N LEU A 144 -6.79 -3.37 -30.47
CA LEU A 144 -6.77 -3.85 -29.09
C LEU A 144 -8.22 -3.82 -28.57
N LYS A 145 -8.87 -4.98 -28.63
CA LYS A 145 -10.08 -5.24 -27.85
C LYS A 145 -9.69 -5.34 -26.37
N VAL A 146 -9.36 -4.21 -25.75
CA VAL A 146 -9.26 -4.13 -24.30
C VAL A 146 -10.69 -4.25 -23.79
N ASN A 147 -11.10 -5.47 -23.44
CA ASN A 147 -12.41 -5.74 -22.86
C ASN A 147 -12.54 -5.19 -21.42
N ASP A 148 -11.54 -4.48 -20.93
CA ASP A 148 -11.38 -4.21 -19.51
C ASP A 148 -11.64 -2.73 -19.20
N ASN A 149 -12.93 -2.37 -19.13
CA ASN A 149 -13.40 -1.16 -18.45
C ASN A 149 -12.93 -1.06 -16.98
N ASN A 150 -12.25 -2.09 -16.49
CA ASN A 150 -11.92 -2.35 -15.10
C ASN A 150 -10.78 -1.47 -14.57
N VAL A 151 -9.83 -1.04 -15.42
CA VAL A 151 -8.75 -0.10 -15.00
C VAL A 151 -9.26 1.32 -14.72
N LYS A 152 -10.45 1.67 -15.23
CA LYS A 152 -11.04 3.01 -15.09
C LYS A 152 -11.76 3.22 -13.76
N GLU A 153 -11.92 2.17 -12.96
CA GLU A 153 -12.66 2.18 -11.72
C GLU A 153 -11.81 1.68 -10.54
N ASP A 154 -12.22 2.06 -9.33
CA ASP A 154 -11.54 1.63 -8.11
C ASP A 154 -11.62 0.11 -7.95
N ARG A 155 -10.47 -0.53 -7.70
CA ARG A 155 -10.35 -1.90 -7.18
C ARG A 155 -9.67 -1.84 -5.83
N ILE A 156 -10.45 -2.03 -4.76
CA ILE A 156 -10.02 -1.88 -3.38
C ILE A 156 -10.47 -3.10 -2.58
N TYR A 157 -9.54 -3.68 -1.84
CA TYR A 157 -9.69 -4.83 -0.96
C TYR A 157 -9.47 -4.49 0.52
N SER A 158 -8.67 -3.45 0.78
CA SER A 158 -8.37 -2.94 2.11
C SER A 158 -9.49 -2.05 2.68
N ASN A 159 -9.36 -1.67 3.95
CA ASN A 159 -10.23 -0.70 4.63
C ASN A 159 -9.75 0.75 4.46
N ILE A 160 -9.01 1.07 3.40
CA ILE A 160 -8.41 2.39 3.22
C ILE A 160 -9.45 3.52 3.10
N LYS A 161 -10.66 3.23 2.60
CA LYS A 161 -11.74 4.23 2.53
C LYS A 161 -12.22 4.62 3.92
N GLU A 162 -12.39 3.66 4.81
CA GLU A 162 -12.78 3.88 6.20
C GLU A 162 -11.68 4.63 6.94
N LEU A 163 -10.43 4.17 6.86
CA LEU A 163 -9.27 4.82 7.47
C LEU A 163 -9.14 6.28 7.02
N SER A 164 -9.29 6.53 5.71
CA SER A 164 -9.19 7.90 5.19
C SER A 164 -10.30 8.80 5.70
N LYS A 165 -11.53 8.29 5.82
CA LYS A 165 -12.64 9.04 6.42
C LYS A 165 -12.39 9.35 7.90
N GLU A 166 -11.81 8.43 8.65
CA GLU A 166 -11.49 8.66 10.06
C GLU A 166 -10.42 9.73 10.25
N ILE A 167 -9.32 9.64 9.48
CA ILE A 167 -8.25 10.64 9.51
C ILE A 167 -8.78 12.01 9.06
N MET A 168 -9.56 12.07 7.97
CA MET A 168 -10.18 13.32 7.52
C MET A 168 -11.10 13.94 8.57
N LYS A 169 -11.88 13.15 9.32
CA LYS A 169 -12.69 13.66 10.43
C LYS A 169 -11.81 14.25 11.54
N ALA A 170 -10.72 13.56 11.89
CA ALA A 170 -9.77 14.04 12.89
C ALA A 170 -9.08 15.35 12.46
N ASP A 171 -8.80 15.50 11.17
CA ASP A 171 -8.22 16.69 10.55
C ASP A 171 -9.26 17.83 10.33
N GLY A 172 -10.52 17.63 10.71
CA GLY A 172 -11.57 18.66 10.64
C GLY A 172 -12.26 18.82 9.28
N TYR A 173 -12.08 17.88 8.35
CA TYR A 173 -12.79 17.90 7.07
C TYR A 173 -14.29 17.66 7.24
N LYS A 174 -15.11 18.43 6.52
CA LYS A 174 -16.55 18.17 6.37
C LYS A 174 -16.75 17.02 5.39
N ILE A 175 -17.02 15.83 5.90
CA ILE A 175 -17.32 14.65 5.08
C ILE A 175 -18.80 14.69 4.69
N SER A 176 -19.06 14.72 3.38
CA SER A 176 -20.40 14.60 2.78
C SER A 176 -20.86 13.15 2.73
#